data_AF-A0A359E914-F1
#
_entry.id   AF-A0A359E914-F1
#
_cell.length_a   1.000
_cell.length_b   1.000
_cell.length_c   1.000
_cell.angle_alpha   90.00
_cell.angle_beta   90.00
_cell.angle_gamma   90.00
#
_symmetry.space_group_name_H-M   'P 1'
#
loop_
_entity.id
_entity.type
_entity.pdbx_description
1 polymer ?
#
loop_
_entity_poly.entity_id
_entity_poly.type
_entity_poly.pdbx_seq_one_letter_code
_entity_poly.pdbx_strand_id
1 'polypeptide(L)'
;MFKKNNGKKIITGLLVLSCAVSGIILSASSPYKNERLQDGQQLDSLIQLHMQEARILPEQFRVRSVRIDTIFTRKEYRIEVPSRFSKTLFHLNLDKSLDRFEMDTPAKVHFPSRDMDIYVYSNGTVLRSIRLTTEPELDSLYTEEN
;
A
#
# COMPACT_ATOMS: atom_id res chain seq x y z
N MET A 1 0.14 9.55 54.80
CA MET A 1 0.55 10.97 54.93
C MET A 1 1.60 11.28 53.87
N PHE A 2 1.17 11.60 52.63
CA PHE A 2 2.09 12.00 51.55
C PHE A 2 2.50 13.45 51.76
N LYS A 3 3.78 13.67 52.07
CA LYS A 3 4.37 14.96 52.45
C LYS A 3 4.30 15.95 51.28
N LYS A 4 3.47 16.99 51.42
CA LYS A 4 3.06 18.01 50.40
C LYS A 4 4.20 18.85 49.79
N ASN A 5 5.45 18.71 50.24
CA ASN A 5 6.58 19.55 49.82
C ASN A 5 7.46 18.95 48.71
N ASN A 6 7.23 17.68 48.31
CA ASN A 6 8.07 16.98 47.34
C ASN A 6 7.38 16.69 45.98
N GLY A 7 6.12 17.08 45.81
CA GLY A 7 5.35 16.79 44.58
C GLY A 7 6.03 17.32 43.31
N LYS A 8 6.62 18.52 43.37
CA LYS A 8 7.39 19.09 42.25
C LYS A 8 8.60 18.22 41.89
N LYS A 9 9.35 17.74 42.88
CA LYS A 9 10.52 16.86 42.67
C LYS A 9 10.13 15.50 42.09
N ILE A 10 8.98 14.97 42.50
CA ILE A 10 8.44 13.70 41.98
C ILE A 10 8.03 13.86 40.51
N ILE A 11 7.33 14.94 40.17
CA ILE A 11 6.92 15.25 38.79
C ILE A 11 8.16 15.45 37.89
N THR A 12 9.16 16.21 38.35
CA THR A 12 10.41 16.39 37.59
C THR A 12 11.14 15.06 37.40
N GLY A 13 11.17 14.19 38.42
CA GLY A 13 11.76 12.86 38.31
C GLY A 13 11.04 11.97 37.29
N LEU A 14 9.70 11.98 37.30
CA LEU A 14 8.89 11.26 36.31
C LEU A 14 9.10 11.78 34.89
N LEU A 15 9.23 13.10 34.72
CA LEU A 15 9.48 13.71 33.41
C LEU A 15 10.84 13.29 32.86
N VAL A 16 11.90 13.34 33.68
CA VAL A 16 13.24 12.90 33.28
C VAL A 16 13.25 11.41 32.93
N LEU A 17 12.55 10.57 33.71
CA LEU A 17 12.43 9.14 33.43
C LEU A 17 11.70 8.90 32.09
N SER A 18 10.60 9.60 31.85
CA SER A 18 9.87 9.58 30.57
C SER A 18 10.78 9.95 29.40
N CYS A 19 11.50 11.08 29.50
CA CYS A 19 12.41 11.52 28.46
C CYS A 19 13.57 10.55 28.22
N ALA A 20 14.12 9.95 29.29
CA ALA A 20 15.17 8.94 29.17
C ALA A 20 14.66 7.69 28.45
N VAL A 21 13.47 7.19 28.80
CA VAL A 21 12.83 6.04 28.12
C VAL A 21 12.57 6.36 26.64
N SER A 22 12.01 7.53 26.33
CA SER A 22 11.80 7.95 24.94
C SER A 22 13.12 8.07 24.16
N GLY A 23 14.17 8.61 24.77
CA GLY A 23 15.50 8.72 24.16
C GLY A 23 16.14 7.36 23.88
N ILE A 24 16.00 6.42 24.82
CA ILE A 24 16.46 5.04 24.64
C ILE A 24 15.73 4.38 23.48
N ILE A 25 14.39 4.47 23.44
CA ILE A 25 13.57 3.91 22.36
C ILE A 25 14.00 4.49 21.01
N LEU A 26 14.18 5.81 20.91
CA LEU A 26 14.60 6.47 19.68
C LEU A 26 16.02 6.06 19.24
N SER A 27 16.93 5.84 20.19
CA SER A 27 18.30 5.38 19.89
C SER A 27 18.38 3.90 19.53
N ALA A 28 17.48 3.08 20.07
CA ALA A 28 17.45 1.63 19.89
C ALA A 28 16.58 1.20 18.70
N SER A 29 15.66 2.06 18.24
CA SER A 29 14.92 1.81 17.01
C SER A 29 15.89 1.79 15.84
N SER A 30 15.91 0.70 15.07
CA SER A 30 16.66 0.67 13.82
C SER A 30 16.17 1.81 12.92
N PRO A 31 17.06 2.54 12.23
CA PRO A 31 16.61 3.47 11.20
C PRO A 31 15.73 2.68 10.22
N TYR A 32 14.50 3.16 9.99
CA TYR A 32 13.58 2.57 9.02
C TYR A 32 14.35 2.48 7.70
N LYS A 33 14.75 1.26 7.34
CA LYS A 33 15.65 1.05 6.21
C LYS A 33 14.78 1.03 4.97
N ASN A 34 14.62 2.20 4.35
CA ASN A 34 13.98 2.33 3.06
C ASN A 34 14.70 1.44 2.05
N GLU A 35 14.03 0.40 1.60
CA GLU A 35 14.49 -0.34 0.45
C GLU A 35 14.18 0.53 -0.77
N ARG A 36 15.17 0.80 -1.62
CA ARG A 36 14.89 1.43 -2.91
C ARG A 36 14.62 0.34 -3.92
N LEU A 37 13.49 0.42 -4.62
CA LEU A 37 13.31 -0.38 -5.84
C LEU A 37 14.41 0.02 -6.82
N GLN A 38 15.23 -0.95 -7.20
CA GLN A 38 16.39 -0.71 -8.07
C GLN A 38 15.97 -0.54 -9.54
N ASP A 39 14.82 -1.10 -9.90
CA ASP A 39 14.26 -1.04 -11.25
C ASP A 39 12.72 -1.14 -11.23
N GLY A 40 12.09 -0.57 -12.25
CA GLY A 40 10.66 -0.70 -12.50
C GLY A 40 10.20 -2.14 -12.74
N GLN A 41 11.09 -3.05 -13.11
CA GLN A 41 10.78 -4.49 -13.18
C GLN A 41 10.48 -5.09 -11.81
N GLN A 42 11.17 -4.64 -10.74
CA GLN A 42 10.90 -5.13 -9.39
C GLN A 42 9.50 -4.74 -8.93
N LEU A 43 9.08 -3.51 -9.24
CA LEU A 43 7.71 -3.06 -8.99
C LEU A 43 6.69 -3.90 -9.75
N ASP A 44 6.95 -4.17 -11.03
CA ASP A 44 6.05 -4.98 -11.85
C ASP A 44 5.91 -6.40 -11.30
N SER A 45 6.99 -7.02 -10.84
CA SER A 45 6.99 -8.34 -10.21
C SER A 45 6.21 -8.34 -8.88
N LEU A 46 6.35 -7.29 -8.06
CA LEU A 46 5.61 -7.17 -6.81
C LEU A 46 4.10 -7.03 -7.06
N ILE A 47 3.71 -6.23 -8.06
CA ILE A 47 2.31 -6.09 -8.46
C ILE A 47 1.76 -7.44 -8.95
N GLN A 48 2.52 -8.17 -9.78
CA GLN A 48 2.12 -9.49 -10.26
C GLN A 48 2.02 -10.53 -9.13
N LEU A 49 2.93 -10.50 -8.15
CA LEU A 49 2.85 -11.35 -6.97
C LEU A 49 1.53 -11.13 -6.23
N HIS A 50 1.13 -9.88 -6.00
CA HIS A 50 -0.15 -9.58 -5.36
C HIS A 50 -1.36 -9.99 -6.20
N MET A 51 -1.27 -9.95 -7.53
CA MET A 51 -2.32 -10.51 -8.39
C MET A 51 -2.44 -12.02 -8.21
N GLN A 52 -1.31 -12.73 -8.15
CA GLN A 52 -1.27 -14.18 -7.93
C GLN A 52 -1.81 -14.57 -6.55
N GLU A 53 -1.39 -13.87 -5.48
CA GLU A 53 -1.91 -14.06 -4.12
C GLU A 53 -3.42 -13.84 -4.05
N ALA A 54 -3.93 -12.87 -4.82
CA ALA A 54 -5.34 -12.58 -4.93
C ALA A 54 -6.09 -13.52 -5.89
N ARG A 55 -5.42 -14.55 -6.44
CA ARG A 55 -5.96 -15.52 -7.41
C ARG A 55 -6.59 -14.87 -8.65
N ILE A 56 -5.97 -13.80 -9.13
CA ILE A 56 -6.30 -13.17 -10.40
C ILE A 56 -5.57 -13.94 -11.50
N LEU A 57 -6.32 -14.51 -12.43
CA LEU A 57 -5.79 -15.28 -13.54
C LEU A 57 -5.14 -14.37 -14.60
N PRO A 58 -4.15 -14.85 -15.37
CA PRO A 58 -3.51 -14.09 -16.44
C PRO A 58 -4.48 -13.48 -17.46
N GLU A 59 -5.57 -14.18 -17.74
CA GLU A 59 -6.58 -13.76 -18.72
C GLU A 59 -7.41 -12.57 -18.22
N GLN A 60 -7.50 -12.40 -16.90
CA GLN A 60 -8.27 -11.33 -16.25
C GLN A 60 -7.51 -10.00 -16.21
N PHE A 61 -6.24 -9.95 -16.62
CA PHE A 61 -5.51 -8.69 -16.64
C PHE A 61 -4.77 -8.42 -17.94
N ARG A 62 -4.65 -7.13 -18.25
CA ARG A 62 -3.91 -6.62 -19.40
C ARG A 62 -2.99 -5.51 -18.96
N VAL A 63 -1.76 -5.55 -19.44
CA VAL A 63 -0.76 -4.51 -19.20
C VAL A 63 -0.59 -3.70 -20.47
N ARG A 64 -0.71 -2.37 -20.37
CA ARG A 64 -0.45 -1.46 -21.48
C ARG A 64 0.44 -0.31 -21.05
N SER A 65 1.28 0.15 -21.96
CA SER A 65 2.09 1.36 -21.75
C SER A 65 1.32 2.57 -22.27
N VAL A 66 1.09 3.54 -21.40
CA VAL A 66 0.43 4.81 -21.71
C VAL A 66 1.51 5.88 -21.79
N ARG A 67 1.68 6.48 -22.96
CA ARG A 67 2.55 7.64 -23.13
C ARG A 67 1.88 8.86 -22.51
N ILE A 68 2.54 9.47 -21.53
CA ILE A 68 2.04 10.68 -20.87
C ILE A 68 2.62 11.92 -21.57
N ASP A 69 3.92 11.89 -21.86
CA ASP A 69 4.62 12.90 -22.63
C ASP A 69 5.73 12.25 -23.49
N THR A 70 6.62 13.08 -24.07
CA THR A 70 7.69 12.61 -24.96
C THR A 70 8.76 11.79 -24.23
N ILE A 71 8.98 12.02 -22.93
CA ILE A 71 10.05 11.44 -22.12
C ILE A 71 9.54 10.42 -21.09
N PHE A 72 8.22 10.35 -20.87
CA PHE A 72 7.61 9.57 -19.82
C PHE A 72 6.48 8.66 -20.32
N THR A 73 6.64 7.38 -20.03
CA THR A 73 5.63 6.35 -20.26
C THR A 73 5.27 5.68 -18.95
N ARG A 74 3.97 5.57 -18.67
CA ARG A 74 3.42 4.91 -17.48
C ARG A 74 2.82 3.57 -17.87
N LYS A 75 3.12 2.49 -17.15
CA LYS A 75 2.40 1.22 -17.32
C LYS A 75 1.08 1.24 -16.57
N GLU A 76 0.04 0.77 -17.24
CA GLU A 76 -1.30 0.59 -16.69
C GLU A 76 -1.66 -0.89 -16.70
N TYR A 77 -2.08 -1.39 -15.55
CA TYR A 77 -2.68 -2.70 -15.36
C TYR A 77 -4.19 -2.52 -15.34
N ARG A 78 -4.90 -3.18 -16.25
CA ARG A 78 -6.35 -3.30 -16.20
C ARG A 78 -6.67 -4.71 -15.74
N ILE A 79 -7.46 -4.84 -14.68
CA ILE A 79 -7.77 -6.11 -14.05
C ILE A 79 -9.29 -6.20 -13.89
N GLU A 80 -9.85 -7.26 -14.45
CA GLU A 80 -11.27 -7.60 -14.35
C GLU A 80 -11.45 -8.58 -13.19
N VAL A 81 -12.26 -8.19 -12.22
CA VAL A 81 -12.47 -8.96 -10.98
C VAL A 81 -13.96 -9.23 -10.77
N PRO A 82 -14.34 -10.36 -10.16
CA PRO A 82 -15.73 -10.68 -9.88
C PRO A 82 -16.35 -9.67 -8.89
N SER A 83 -17.68 -9.61 -8.84
CA SER A 83 -18.44 -8.71 -7.97
C SER A 83 -18.13 -8.91 -6.49
N ARG A 84 -17.77 -10.13 -6.11
CA ARG A 84 -17.42 -10.52 -4.73
C ARG A 84 -15.97 -10.21 -4.35
N PHE A 85 -15.13 -9.83 -5.31
CA PHE A 85 -13.73 -9.51 -5.04
C PHE A 85 -13.59 -8.26 -4.17
N SER A 86 -12.87 -8.39 -3.06
CA SER A 86 -12.59 -7.26 -2.16
C SER A 86 -11.44 -6.39 -2.69
N LYS A 87 -11.80 -5.42 -3.53
CA LYS A 87 -10.85 -4.43 -4.10
C LYS A 87 -10.10 -3.66 -3.00
N THR A 88 -10.78 -3.32 -1.91
CA THR A 88 -10.19 -2.64 -0.75
C THR A 88 -9.15 -3.52 -0.04
N LEU A 89 -9.40 -4.82 0.11
CA LEU A 89 -8.42 -5.71 0.73
C LEU A 89 -7.19 -5.90 -0.16
N PHE A 90 -7.40 -6.06 -1.47
CA PHE A 90 -6.30 -6.08 -2.43
C PHE A 90 -5.45 -4.82 -2.34
N HIS A 91 -6.10 -3.64 -2.32
CA HIS A 91 -5.42 -2.36 -2.18
C HIS A 91 -4.64 -2.26 -0.88
N LEU A 92 -5.24 -2.63 0.26
CA LEU A 92 -4.57 -2.62 1.56
C LEU A 92 -3.31 -3.50 1.59
N ASN A 93 -3.36 -4.68 0.99
CA ASN A 93 -2.22 -5.60 0.95
C ASN A 93 -1.11 -5.06 0.05
N LEU A 94 -1.47 -4.51 -1.10
CA LEU A 94 -0.53 -3.86 -2.02
C LEU A 94 0.15 -2.65 -1.36
N ASP A 95 -0.62 -1.80 -0.68
CA ASP A 95 -0.15 -0.62 0.03
C ASP A 95 0.87 -0.97 1.10
N LYS A 96 0.56 -1.95 1.97
CA LYS A 96 1.48 -2.44 3.00
C LYS A 96 2.80 -2.95 2.45
N SER A 97 2.77 -3.63 1.30
CA SER A 97 3.99 -4.13 0.66
C SER A 97 4.81 -3.03 0.01
N LEU A 98 4.16 -1.94 -0.44
CA LEU A 98 4.79 -0.81 -1.10
C LEU A 98 5.31 0.26 -0.13
N ASP A 99 4.75 0.33 1.08
CA ASP A 99 5.17 1.24 2.16
C ASP A 99 6.67 1.18 2.45
N ARG A 100 7.25 -0.04 2.49
CA ARG A 100 8.70 -0.26 2.71
C ARG A 100 9.62 0.35 1.64
N PHE A 101 9.04 0.76 0.52
CA PHE A 101 9.71 1.40 -0.61
C PHE A 101 9.39 2.89 -0.74
N GLU A 102 8.75 3.51 0.26
CA GLU A 102 8.28 4.89 0.25
C GLU A 102 7.38 5.20 -0.96
N MET A 103 6.51 4.25 -1.30
CA MET A 103 5.57 4.39 -2.40
C MET A 103 4.15 4.54 -1.89
N ASP A 104 3.52 5.67 -2.22
CA ASP A 104 2.13 5.90 -1.89
C ASP A 104 1.21 5.22 -2.90
N THR A 105 0.09 4.67 -2.44
CA THR A 105 -0.92 4.05 -3.31
C THR A 105 -2.31 4.71 -3.21
N PRO A 106 -2.47 6.02 -3.42
CA PRO A 106 -3.79 6.64 -3.40
C PRO A 106 -4.74 5.96 -4.39
N ALA A 107 -5.98 5.74 -3.94
CA ALA A 107 -7.01 5.08 -4.72
C ALA A 107 -8.23 5.98 -4.94
N LYS A 108 -8.83 5.90 -6.13
CA LYS A 108 -10.11 6.53 -6.48
C LYS A 108 -11.14 5.44 -6.73
N VAL A 109 -12.23 5.48 -5.97
CA VAL A 109 -13.37 4.58 -6.15
C VAL A 109 -14.44 5.27 -7.00
N HIS A 110 -14.94 4.57 -8.02
CA HIS A 110 -16.01 5.04 -8.88
C HIS A 110 -17.32 4.35 -8.50
N PHE A 111 -18.35 5.15 -8.24
CA PHE A 111 -19.70 4.67 -7.96
C PHE A 111 -20.60 4.93 -9.18
N PRO A 112 -21.58 4.05 -9.47
CA PRO A 112 -22.03 2.91 -8.65
C PRO A 112 -21.30 1.58 -8.94
N SER A 113 -20.45 1.51 -9.97
CA SER A 113 -19.81 0.27 -10.42
C SER A 113 -18.86 -0.35 -9.38
N ARG A 114 -18.43 0.43 -8.38
CA ARG A 114 -17.43 0.05 -7.37
C ARG A 114 -16.10 -0.33 -8.02
N ASP A 115 -15.78 0.31 -9.14
CA ASP A 115 -14.47 0.20 -9.76
C ASP A 115 -13.45 1.01 -8.95
N MET A 116 -12.19 0.60 -8.98
CA MET A 116 -11.14 1.23 -8.19
C MET A 116 -9.90 1.46 -9.04
N ASP A 117 -9.48 2.71 -9.15
CA ASP A 117 -8.21 3.09 -9.75
C ASP A 117 -7.19 3.35 -8.65
N ILE A 118 -6.12 2.55 -8.59
CA ILE A 118 -5.00 2.70 -7.68
C ILE A 118 -3.83 3.29 -8.45
N TYR A 119 -3.18 4.30 -7.89
CA TYR A 119 -2.02 4.96 -8.49
C TYR A 119 -0.79 4.70 -7.62
N VAL A 120 0.25 4.11 -8.18
CA VAL A 120 1.51 3.90 -7.45
C VAL A 120 2.40 5.11 -7.69
N TYR A 121 2.60 5.90 -6.64
CA TYR A 121 3.43 7.09 -6.64
C TYR A 121 4.82 6.79 -6.08
N SER A 122 5.82 7.44 -6.66
CA SER A 122 7.15 7.54 -6.07
C SER A 122 7.71 8.91 -6.41
N ASN A 123 8.21 9.62 -5.40
CA ASN A 123 8.78 10.97 -5.55
C ASN A 123 7.86 11.92 -6.35
N GLY A 124 6.55 11.90 -6.06
CA GLY A 124 5.55 12.75 -6.71
C GLY A 124 5.18 12.36 -8.15
N THR A 125 5.72 11.26 -8.68
CA THR A 125 5.42 10.78 -10.04
C THR A 125 4.64 9.47 -10.01
N VAL A 126 3.62 9.35 -10.85
CA VAL A 126 2.82 8.11 -10.98
C VAL A 126 3.58 7.10 -11.84
N LEU A 127 4.23 6.13 -11.22
CA LEU A 127 4.98 5.09 -11.93
C LEU A 127 4.05 4.06 -12.58
N ARG A 128 2.97 3.68 -11.88
CA ARG A 128 2.00 2.67 -12.33
C ARG A 128 0.58 3.09 -12.01
N SER A 129 -0.36 2.59 -12.82
CA SER A 129 -1.78 2.68 -12.54
C SER A 129 -2.39 1.29 -12.59
N ILE A 130 -3.22 0.94 -11.62
CA ILE A 130 -3.92 -0.33 -11.53
C ILE A 130 -5.41 -0.02 -11.51
N ARG A 131 -6.15 -0.50 -12.51
CA ARG A 131 -7.59 -0.33 -12.63
C ARG A 131 -8.27 -1.66 -12.35
N LEU A 132 -9.01 -1.71 -11.26
CA LEU A 132 -9.85 -2.84 -10.86
C LEU A 132 -11.27 -2.56 -11.34
N THR A 133 -11.70 -3.27 -12.38
CA THR A 133 -13.07 -3.18 -12.92
C THR A 133 -13.88 -4.40 -12.52
N THR A 134 -15.12 -4.17 -12.09
CA THR A 134 -16.04 -5.26 -11.75
C THR A 134 -16.60 -5.87 -13.03
N GLU A 135 -16.40 -7.18 -13.22
CA GLU A 135 -16.98 -7.94 -14.33
C GLU A 135 -17.87 -9.06 -13.75
N PRO A 136 -19.21 -8.89 -13.72
CA PRO A 136 -20.13 -9.86 -13.14
C PRO A 136 -20.09 -11.23 -13.82
N GLU A 137 -19.71 -11.32 -15.10
CA GLU A 137 -19.61 -12.60 -15.82
C GLU A 137 -18.58 -13.54 -15.15
N LEU A 138 -17.57 -12.97 -14.49
CA LEU A 138 -16.55 -13.72 -13.75
C LEU A 138 -17.08 -14.33 -12.45
N ASP A 139 -18.26 -13.93 -11.94
CA ASP A 139 -18.81 -14.50 -10.70
C ASP A 139 -19.05 -16.02 -10.81
N SER A 140 -19.31 -16.51 -12.02
CA SER A 140 -19.51 -17.94 -12.31
C SER A 140 -18.22 -18.76 -12.17
N LEU A 141 -17.09 -18.24 -12.66
CA LEU A 141 -15.78 -18.91 -12.62
C LEU A 141 -15.25 -19.13 -11.20
N TYR A 142 -15.67 -18.30 -10.24
CA TYR A 142 -15.29 -18.44 -8.82
C TYR A 142 -16.32 -19.22 -7.98
N THR A 143 -17.41 -19.68 -8.59
CA THR A 143 -18.44 -20.48 -7.91
C THR A 143 -18.20 -21.99 -8.02
N GLU A 144 -17.42 -22.45 -8.99
CA GLU A 144 -17.18 -23.88 -9.24
C GLU A 144 -16.03 -24.52 -8.41
N GLU A 145 -15.30 -23.74 -7.61
CA GLU A 145 -14.18 -24.23 -6.76
C GLU A 145 -14.47 -24.24 -5.23
N ASN A 146 -15.74 -24.28 -4.81
CA ASN A 146 -16.11 -24.47 -3.39
C ASN A 146 -16.91 -25.76 -3.16
#